data_AF-A0A0N4TD34-F1
#
_entry.id   AF-A0A0N4TD34-F1
#
_cell.length_a   1.000
_cell.length_b   1.000
_cell.length_c   1.000
_cell.angle_alpha   90.00
_cell.angle_beta   90.00
_cell.angle_gamma   90.00
#
_symmetry.space_group_name_H-M   'P 1'
#
loop_
_entity.id
_entity.type
_entity.pdbx_description
1 polymer ?
#
loop_
_entity_poly.entity_id
_entity_poly.type
_entity_poly.pdbx_seq_one_letter_code
_entity_poly.pdbx_strand_id
1 'polypeptide(L)'
;MTTSYSSVHIRKFISLLIRILIFQKGDHVELLDSAVSLRVRPACVEKVIGTRIHVRISQIFLDRYGTNDDDSQVRSLFCEFGVWMDQDSPLIFPVGWALKVGYKLEANDDYIKHAKEVSVKANDSEYEKHENPSPSKMCIKTEEAADDIMWEKGMKLEVLDPLDTWKELRVSTVMEVMSDGFLKVGVQAFTFRIGFDGDEMESDPVPLHSTSELLFPVGYAQKYGIRLKGPKDTGI
;
A
#
# COMPACT_ATOMS: atom_id res chain seq x y z
N MET A 1 -29.68 -13.77 -16.62
CA MET A 1 -29.29 -13.88 -15.20
C MET A 1 -28.54 -12.61 -14.84
N THR A 2 -29.15 -11.72 -14.07
CA THR A 2 -28.55 -10.46 -13.62
C THR A 2 -27.66 -10.76 -12.43
N THR A 3 -26.34 -10.72 -12.61
CA THR A 3 -25.37 -10.80 -11.52
C THR A 3 -25.53 -9.54 -10.66
N SER A 4 -26.20 -9.69 -9.52
CA SER A 4 -26.31 -8.65 -8.50
C SER A 4 -24.94 -8.49 -7.85
N TYR A 5 -24.19 -7.46 -8.23
CA TYR A 5 -22.96 -7.09 -7.53
C TYR A 5 -23.33 -6.28 -6.28
N SER A 6 -22.92 -6.76 -5.10
CA SER A 6 -22.96 -5.97 -3.87
C SER A 6 -21.99 -4.80 -4.02
N SER A 7 -22.54 -3.58 -4.02
CA SER A 7 -21.78 -2.33 -4.13
C SER A 7 -21.60 -1.71 -2.76
N VAL A 8 -20.37 -1.28 -2.42
CA VAL A 8 -20.06 -0.60 -1.17
C VAL A 8 -20.33 0.89 -1.31
N HIS A 9 -21.00 1.49 -0.32
CA HIS A 9 -21.12 2.94 -0.18
C HIS A 9 -20.04 3.44 0.77
N ILE A 10 -19.13 4.30 0.29
CA ILE A 10 -18.00 4.84 1.07
C ILE A 10 -18.24 6.34 1.27
N ARG A 11 -18.31 6.81 2.52
CA ARG A 11 -18.29 8.25 2.85
C ARG A 11 -16.86 8.71 3.10
N LYS A 12 -16.50 9.87 2.56
CA LYS A 12 -15.19 10.50 2.77
C LYS A 12 -15.30 11.66 3.74
N PHE A 13 -14.40 11.68 4.72
CA PHE A 13 -14.11 12.85 5.54
C PHE A 13 -12.73 13.38 5.15
N ILE A 14 -12.65 14.65 4.78
CA ILE A 14 -11.38 15.33 4.48
C ILE A 14 -10.88 15.90 5.80
N SER A 15 -9.81 15.33 6.36
CA SER A 15 -9.17 15.86 7.57
C SER A 15 -8.30 17.07 7.23
N LEU A 16 -8.49 18.17 7.96
CA LEU A 16 -7.65 19.37 7.83
C LEU A 16 -6.35 19.16 8.64
N LEU A 17 -5.37 18.47 8.06
CA LEU A 17 -4.11 18.12 8.73
C LEU A 17 -3.11 19.29 8.79
N ILE A 18 -2.74 19.68 10.01
CA ILE A 18 -1.46 20.37 10.27
C ILE A 18 -0.35 19.36 9.94
N ARG A 19 0.41 19.62 8.86
CA ARG A 19 1.41 18.70 8.32
C ARG A 19 2.67 18.69 9.20
N ILE A 20 2.78 17.70 10.06
CA ILE A 20 3.99 17.42 10.85
C ILE A 20 4.90 16.51 10.02
N LEU A 21 6.22 16.73 10.10
CA LEU A 21 7.22 15.85 9.49
C LEU A 21 7.21 14.50 10.24
N ILE A 22 6.95 13.41 9.52
CA ILE A 22 6.81 12.07 10.10
C ILE A 22 8.18 11.38 10.21
N PHE A 23 9.05 11.61 9.22
CA PHE A 23 10.30 10.86 9.05
C PHE A 23 11.55 11.72 9.20
N GLN A 24 12.62 11.08 9.66
CA GLN A 24 13.99 11.62 9.68
C GLN A 24 14.94 10.69 8.92
N LYS A 25 16.12 11.21 8.56
CA LYS A 25 17.16 10.39 7.93
C LYS A 25 17.62 9.30 8.89
N GLY A 26 17.66 8.06 8.42
CA GLY A 26 18.04 6.88 9.20
C GLY A 26 16.84 6.04 9.66
N ASP A 27 15.63 6.58 9.58
CA ASP A 27 14.41 5.87 9.94
C ASP A 27 14.25 4.59 9.11
N HIS A 28 13.92 3.50 9.78
CA HIS A 28 13.60 2.22 9.16
C HIS A 28 12.11 2.08 8.94
N VAL A 29 11.75 1.49 7.81
CA VAL A 29 10.38 1.34 7.32
C VAL A 29 10.26 0.02 6.55
N GLU A 30 9.04 -0.41 6.29
CA GLU A 30 8.72 -1.48 5.37
C GLU A 30 8.12 -0.85 4.09
N LEU A 31 8.73 -1.11 2.93
CA LEU A 31 8.31 -0.51 1.66
C LEU A 31 7.69 -1.59 0.75
N LEU A 32 6.57 -1.29 0.10
CA LEU A 32 5.96 -2.17 -0.89
C LEU A 32 6.94 -2.44 -2.04
N ASP A 33 7.08 -3.72 -2.39
CA ASP A 33 7.94 -4.13 -3.49
C ASP A 33 7.27 -3.78 -4.83
N SER A 34 7.95 -2.95 -5.63
CA SER A 34 7.45 -2.52 -6.94
C SER A 34 7.45 -3.61 -8.01
N ALA A 35 8.26 -4.66 -7.84
CA ALA A 35 8.33 -5.81 -8.75
C ALA A 35 7.40 -6.94 -8.30
N VAL A 36 7.12 -7.05 -6.99
CA VAL A 36 6.25 -8.07 -6.41
C VAL A 36 5.29 -7.41 -5.44
N SER A 37 4.17 -6.91 -5.95
CA SER A 37 3.16 -6.17 -5.20
C SER A 37 2.51 -6.95 -4.05
N LEU A 38 2.77 -8.25 -3.91
CA LEU A 38 2.30 -9.11 -2.81
C LEU A 38 3.17 -9.07 -1.54
N ARG A 39 4.30 -8.35 -1.54
CA ARG A 39 5.23 -8.30 -0.40
C ARG A 39 5.74 -6.89 -0.12
N VAL A 40 6.20 -6.68 1.09
CA VAL A 40 7.01 -5.53 1.48
C VAL A 40 8.44 -5.96 1.82
N ARG A 41 9.36 -5.02 1.78
CA ARG A 41 10.78 -5.21 2.06
C ARG A 41 11.30 -4.16 3.04
N PRO A 42 12.25 -4.50 3.92
CA PRO A 42 12.89 -3.54 4.79
C PRO A 42 13.57 -2.43 3.99
N ALA A 43 13.37 -1.19 4.42
CA ALA A 43 13.93 -0.02 3.79
C ALA A 43 14.37 1.02 4.82
N CYS A 44 15.12 2.02 4.36
CA CYS A 44 15.61 3.12 5.17
C CYS A 44 15.38 4.46 4.47
N VAL A 45 15.05 5.49 5.24
CA VAL A 45 14.95 6.87 4.78
C VAL A 45 16.35 7.47 4.69
N GLU A 46 16.81 7.72 3.46
CA GLU A 46 18.16 8.23 3.21
C GLU A 46 18.22 9.76 3.19
N LYS A 47 17.15 10.40 2.69
CA LYS A 47 17.03 11.86 2.56
C LYS A 47 15.61 12.31 2.82
N VAL A 48 15.46 13.52 3.37
CA VAL A 48 14.18 14.18 3.60
C VAL A 48 14.29 15.61 3.07
N ILE A 49 13.37 16.00 2.18
CA ILE A 49 13.28 17.34 1.59
C ILE A 49 11.81 17.78 1.63
N GLY A 50 11.48 18.66 2.58
CA GLY A 50 10.07 19.01 2.83
C GLY A 50 9.28 17.76 3.24
N THR A 51 8.15 17.50 2.57
CA THR A 51 7.36 16.26 2.77
C THR A 51 7.86 15.08 1.94
N ARG A 52 8.85 15.28 1.06
CA ARG A 52 9.37 14.23 0.17
C ARG A 52 10.50 13.49 0.86
N ILE A 53 10.41 12.17 0.85
CA ILE A 53 11.41 11.26 1.41
C ILE A 53 12.03 10.41 0.30
N HIS A 54 13.32 10.17 0.41
CA HIS A 54 14.05 9.21 -0.42
C HIS A 54 14.21 7.92 0.37
N VAL A 55 13.60 6.84 -0.11
CA VAL A 55 13.54 5.56 0.59
C VAL A 55 14.30 4.51 -0.23
N ARG A 56 15.20 3.77 0.44
CA ARG A 56 16.04 2.74 -0.19
C ARG A 56 15.84 1.40 0.50
N ILE A 57 15.74 0.32 -0.28
CA ILE A 57 15.71 -1.04 0.25
C ILE A 57 17.03 -1.35 0.99
N SER A 58 16.92 -1.88 2.19
CA SER A 58 18.06 -2.21 3.03
C SER A 58 18.58 -3.60 2.68
N GLN A 59 19.59 -3.66 1.80
CA GLN A 59 20.18 -4.92 1.33
C GLN A 59 20.77 -5.78 2.46
N ILE A 60 21.18 -5.18 3.58
CA ILE A 60 21.68 -5.93 4.75
C ILE A 60 20.60 -6.78 5.42
N PHE A 61 19.33 -6.44 5.22
CA PHE A 61 18.18 -7.16 5.76
C PHE A 61 17.54 -8.10 4.73
N LEU A 62 18.15 -8.26 3.56
CA LEU A 62 17.70 -9.20 2.54
C LEU A 62 18.61 -10.42 2.48
N ASP A 63 18.04 -11.57 2.13
CA ASP A 63 18.83 -12.76 1.82
C ASP A 63 19.58 -12.56 0.50
N ARG A 64 20.88 -12.88 0.49
CA ARG A 64 21.84 -12.56 -0.60
C ARG A 64 21.51 -13.14 -1.98
N TYR A 65 20.45 -13.94 -2.11
CA TYR A 65 20.10 -14.68 -3.31
C TYR A 65 18.95 -14.07 -4.13
N GLY A 66 18.36 -12.94 -3.70
CA GLY A 66 17.11 -12.41 -4.28
C GLY A 66 17.19 -11.13 -5.10
N THR A 67 18.34 -10.46 -5.21
CA THR A 67 18.40 -9.14 -5.87
C THR A 67 18.62 -9.30 -7.37
N ASN A 68 17.56 -9.15 -8.15
CA ASN A 68 17.65 -9.02 -9.60
C ASN A 68 18.34 -7.70 -9.96
N ASP A 69 19.20 -7.75 -10.97
CA ASP A 69 20.00 -6.62 -11.43
C ASP A 69 19.19 -5.43 -11.99
N ASP A 70 17.89 -5.64 -12.23
CA ASP A 70 16.89 -4.70 -12.79
C ASP A 70 15.93 -4.12 -11.73
N ASP A 71 16.11 -4.47 -10.46
CA ASP A 71 15.24 -3.98 -9.40
C ASP A 71 15.53 -2.50 -9.09
N SER A 72 14.68 -1.60 -9.58
CA SER A 72 14.84 -0.15 -9.41
C SER A 72 14.90 0.33 -7.96
N GLN A 73 14.34 -0.43 -7.01
CA GLN A 73 14.37 -0.09 -5.58
C GLN A 73 15.70 -0.50 -4.90
N VAL A 74 16.49 -1.36 -5.57
CA VAL A 74 17.74 -1.95 -5.06
C VAL A 74 18.95 -1.51 -5.88
N ARG A 75 18.82 -1.37 -7.21
CA ARG A 75 19.93 -1.14 -8.15
C ARG A 75 19.60 -0.14 -9.27
N SER A 76 20.38 0.94 -9.33
CA SER A 76 20.76 1.60 -10.59
C SER A 76 22.21 2.05 -10.48
N LEU A 77 23.10 1.52 -11.33
CA LEU A 77 24.52 1.91 -11.34
C LEU A 77 24.75 3.39 -11.73
N PHE A 78 23.72 4.09 -12.22
CA PHE A 78 23.80 5.45 -12.75
C PHE A 78 22.84 6.44 -12.06
N CYS A 79 22.02 5.98 -11.10
CA CYS A 79 21.12 6.82 -10.31
C CYS A 79 21.28 6.49 -8.82
N GLU A 80 21.06 7.46 -7.94
CA GLU A 80 20.98 7.21 -6.51
C GLU A 80 19.96 6.09 -6.23
N PHE A 81 20.38 5.02 -5.56
CA PHE A 81 19.51 3.85 -5.30
C PHE A 81 18.35 4.24 -4.39
N GLY A 82 17.11 3.98 -4.79
CA GLY A 82 15.93 4.28 -3.99
C GLY A 82 14.85 5.02 -4.76
N VAL A 83 13.76 5.34 -4.07
CA VAL A 83 12.58 5.96 -4.65
C VAL A 83 12.21 7.21 -3.86
N TRP A 84 11.95 8.30 -4.58
CA TRP A 84 11.36 9.50 -4.00
C TRP A 84 9.85 9.38 -3.91
N MET A 85 9.32 9.49 -2.70
CA MET A 85 7.87 9.51 -2.44
C MET A 85 7.50 10.62 -1.47
N ASP A 86 6.21 10.93 -1.36
CA ASP A 86 5.73 11.76 -0.27
C ASP A 86 5.67 10.93 1.02
N GLN A 87 5.88 11.55 2.18
CA GLN A 87 5.79 10.87 3.48
C GLN A 87 4.40 10.25 3.73
N ASP A 88 3.35 10.77 3.09
CA ASP A 88 1.98 10.26 3.20
C ASP A 88 1.67 9.16 2.16
N SER A 89 2.70 8.63 1.48
CA SER A 89 2.54 7.54 0.52
C SER A 89 1.88 6.32 1.19
N PRO A 90 0.87 5.69 0.57
CA PRO A 90 0.23 4.48 1.10
C PRO A 90 1.10 3.23 0.88
N LEU A 91 2.30 3.38 0.30
CA LEU A 91 3.19 2.27 -0.07
C LEU A 91 4.32 2.07 0.96
N ILE A 92 4.39 2.90 1.99
CA ILE A 92 5.39 2.86 3.07
C ILE A 92 4.69 2.57 4.39
N PHE A 93 5.27 1.67 5.18
CA PHE A 93 4.69 1.14 6.41
C PHE A 93 5.70 1.17 7.56
N PRO A 94 5.24 1.24 8.82
CA PRO A 94 6.13 1.17 9.97
C PRO A 94 6.72 -0.24 10.13
N VAL A 95 7.88 -0.36 10.79
CA VAL A 95 8.50 -1.66 11.08
C VAL A 95 7.54 -2.57 11.86
N GLY A 96 7.43 -3.83 11.45
CA GLY A 96 6.53 -4.81 12.05
C GLY A 96 5.10 -4.78 11.51
N TRP A 97 4.77 -3.83 10.62
CA TRP A 97 3.44 -3.72 10.04
C TRP A 97 3.03 -4.99 9.30
N ALA A 98 3.88 -5.52 8.42
CA ALA A 98 3.55 -6.70 7.61
C ALA A 98 3.18 -7.89 8.49
N LEU A 99 3.95 -8.15 9.54
CA LEU A 99 3.67 -9.23 10.49
C LEU A 99 2.41 -8.96 11.32
N LYS A 100 2.14 -7.69 11.68
CA LYS A 100 0.92 -7.28 12.40
C LYS A 100 -0.34 -7.53 11.57
N VAL A 101 -0.32 -7.12 10.29
CA VAL A 101 -1.52 -7.19 9.45
C VAL A 101 -1.66 -8.51 8.68
N GLY A 102 -0.61 -9.33 8.65
CA GLY A 102 -0.56 -10.58 7.89
C GLY A 102 -0.14 -10.41 6.43
N TYR A 103 0.62 -9.34 6.11
CA TYR A 103 1.21 -9.14 4.78
C TYR A 103 2.54 -9.89 4.66
N LYS A 104 2.95 -10.23 3.42
CA LYS A 104 4.21 -10.92 3.21
C LYS A 104 5.38 -9.94 3.42
N LEU A 105 6.30 -10.31 4.30
CA LEU A 105 7.58 -9.64 4.52
C LEU A 105 8.69 -10.48 3.90
N GLU A 106 9.47 -9.90 2.99
CA GLU A 106 10.71 -10.51 2.52
C GLU A 106 11.90 -9.83 3.19
N ALA A 107 12.50 -10.56 4.13
CA ALA A 107 13.66 -10.13 4.90
C ALA A 107 14.40 -11.36 5.43
N ASN A 108 15.62 -11.18 5.91
CA ASN A 108 16.38 -12.21 6.61
C ASN A 108 15.81 -12.50 8.00
N ASP A 109 16.25 -13.62 8.59
CA ASP A 109 15.76 -14.10 9.90
C ASP A 109 15.95 -13.07 11.02
N ASP A 110 17.06 -12.33 11.01
CA ASP A 110 17.38 -11.32 12.02
C ASP A 110 16.34 -10.18 12.00
N TYR A 111 16.01 -9.67 10.81
CA TYR A 111 14.99 -8.64 10.67
C TYR A 111 13.59 -9.17 11.00
N ILE A 112 13.25 -10.38 10.55
CA ILE A 112 11.94 -10.99 10.86
C ILE A 112 11.74 -11.11 12.37
N LYS A 113 12.78 -11.53 13.10
CA LYS A 113 12.74 -11.60 14.57
C LYS A 113 12.50 -10.22 15.17
N HIS A 114 13.24 -9.20 14.73
CA HIS A 114 13.07 -7.83 15.20
C HIS A 114 11.66 -7.28 14.91
N ALA A 115 11.20 -7.39 13.66
CA ALA A 115 9.87 -6.94 13.23
C ALA A 115 8.75 -7.61 14.05
N LYS A 116 8.92 -8.87 14.44
CA LYS A 116 7.97 -9.60 15.29
C LYS A 116 7.94 -9.05 16.73
N GLU A 117 9.09 -8.66 17.27
CA GLU A 117 9.14 -8.02 18.58
C GLU A 117 8.46 -6.65 18.56
N VAL A 118 8.65 -5.87 17.48
CA VAL A 118 8.01 -4.57 17.29
C VAL A 118 6.49 -4.72 17.11
N SER A 119 6.03 -5.69 16.32
CA SER A 119 4.60 -5.86 16.02
C SER A 119 3.76 -6.18 17.26
N VAL A 120 4.35 -6.87 18.25
CA VAL A 120 3.70 -7.17 19.54
C VAL A 120 3.69 -5.96 20.46
N LYS A 121 4.75 -5.15 20.46
CA LYS A 121 4.91 -3.98 21.35
C LYS A 121 4.25 -2.71 20.82
N ALA A 122 3.74 -2.70 19.59
CA ALA A 122 3.12 -1.54 18.96
C ALA A 122 1.89 -0.98 19.71
N ASN A 123 1.28 -1.76 20.62
CA ASN A 123 0.17 -1.32 21.47
C ASN A 123 0.63 -0.77 22.84
N ASP A 124 1.91 -0.90 23.18
CA ASP A 124 2.47 -0.35 24.42
C ASP A 124 2.95 1.09 24.18
N SER A 125 2.34 2.04 24.89
CA SER A 125 2.68 3.47 24.85
C SER A 125 4.16 3.80 25.15
N GLU A 126 4.92 2.85 25.70
CA GLU A 126 6.33 3.01 26.03
C GLU A 126 7.27 2.77 24.83
N TYR A 127 6.80 2.09 23.77
CA TYR A 127 7.58 1.80 22.57
C TYR A 127 7.72 3.01 21.62
N GLU A 128 6.94 4.08 21.84
CA GLU A 128 7.04 5.35 21.09
C GLU A 128 8.39 6.08 21.29
N LYS A 129 9.25 5.60 22.20
CA LYS A 129 10.57 6.18 22.50
C LYS A 129 11.72 5.71 21.61
N HIS A 130 11.52 4.74 20.71
CA HIS A 130 12.61 4.25 19.85
C HIS A 130 12.64 4.87 18.44
N GLU A 131 13.83 4.84 17.86
CA GLU A 131 14.42 5.64 16.78
C GLU A 131 13.70 5.60 15.40
N ASN A 132 12.52 4.99 15.28
CA ASN A 132 11.79 4.81 14.02
C ASN A 132 10.36 5.41 14.11
N PRO A 133 9.74 5.77 12.97
CA PRO A 133 8.39 6.33 12.94
C PRO A 133 7.38 5.31 13.45
N SER A 134 6.66 5.69 14.51
CA SER A 134 5.60 4.87 15.09
C SER A 134 4.42 4.72 14.12
N PRO A 135 3.70 3.58 14.14
CA PRO A 135 2.41 3.46 13.44
C PRO A 135 1.44 4.61 13.75
N SER A 136 1.46 5.14 14.97
CA SER A 136 0.62 6.28 15.38
C SER A 136 0.92 7.59 14.65
N LYS A 137 2.15 7.75 14.12
CA LYS A 137 2.58 8.91 13.33
C LYS A 137 2.29 8.73 11.83
N MET A 138 2.19 7.48 11.36
CA MET A 138 1.92 7.14 9.96
C MET A 138 0.42 6.96 9.68
N CYS A 139 -0.38 6.60 10.69
CA CYS A 139 -1.83 6.53 10.55
C CYS A 139 -2.45 7.92 10.67
N ILE A 140 -3.19 8.34 9.65
CA ILE A 140 -4.05 9.51 9.74
C ILE A 140 -5.14 9.21 10.78
N LYS A 141 -5.14 9.97 11.88
CA LYS A 141 -6.23 9.97 12.86
C LYS A 141 -7.47 10.53 12.18
N THR A 142 -8.27 9.68 11.54
CA THR A 142 -9.60 10.05 11.10
C THR A 142 -10.52 9.93 12.32
N GLU A 143 -11.06 11.06 12.78
CA GLU A 143 -12.08 11.07 13.84
C GLU A 143 -13.23 10.14 13.44
N GLU A 144 -13.70 9.37 14.43
CA GLU A 144 -14.65 8.27 14.33
C GLU A 144 -15.92 8.63 13.54
N ALA A 145 -15.86 8.39 12.25
CA ALA A 145 -17.01 8.16 11.40
C ALA A 145 -16.65 7.04 10.43
N ALA A 146 -16.21 5.90 10.98
CA ALA A 146 -16.30 4.66 10.25
C ALA A 146 -17.80 4.44 10.03
N ASP A 147 -18.28 4.68 8.80
CA ASP A 147 -19.44 3.93 8.36
C ASP A 147 -19.12 2.46 8.66
N ASP A 148 -20.06 1.75 9.26
CA ASP A 148 -19.94 0.36 9.72
C ASP A 148 -19.92 -0.60 8.50
N ILE A 149 -19.00 -0.32 7.56
CA ILE A 149 -18.81 -1.05 6.33
C ILE A 149 -18.14 -2.36 6.71
N MET A 150 -18.93 -3.42 6.72
CA MET A 150 -18.42 -4.78 6.80
C MET A 150 -17.81 -5.15 5.46
N TRP A 151 -16.51 -4.91 5.29
CA TRP A 151 -15.77 -5.31 4.10
C TRP A 151 -15.73 -6.82 3.96
N GLU A 152 -15.91 -7.31 2.73
CA GLU A 152 -15.84 -8.72 2.41
C GLU A 152 -15.01 -8.96 1.14
N LYS A 153 -14.35 -10.12 1.08
CA LYS A 153 -13.67 -10.58 -0.13
C LYS A 153 -14.66 -10.65 -1.30
N GLY A 154 -14.26 -10.10 -2.44
CA GLY A 154 -15.07 -10.04 -3.65
C GLY A 154 -15.88 -8.76 -3.84
N MET A 155 -15.97 -7.90 -2.81
CA MET A 155 -16.59 -6.58 -2.95
C MET A 155 -15.90 -5.74 -4.02
N LYS A 156 -16.68 -5.00 -4.80
CA LYS A 156 -16.18 -4.13 -5.86
C LYS A 156 -16.16 -2.67 -5.43
N LEU A 157 -15.16 -1.96 -5.91
CA LEU A 157 -14.92 -0.55 -5.63
C LEU A 157 -14.12 0.09 -6.77
N GLU A 158 -13.95 1.41 -6.69
CA GLU A 158 -13.08 2.18 -7.57
C GLU A 158 -11.86 2.65 -6.77
N VAL A 159 -10.66 2.54 -7.34
CA VAL A 159 -9.40 2.91 -6.66
C VAL A 159 -8.63 3.90 -7.51
N LEU A 160 -8.13 4.97 -6.87
CA LEU A 160 -7.09 5.80 -7.47
C LEU A 160 -5.76 5.08 -7.32
N ASP A 161 -5.26 4.52 -8.41
CA ASP A 161 -4.16 3.56 -8.42
C ASP A 161 -2.83 4.19 -7.97
N PRO A 162 -2.27 3.78 -6.81
CA PRO A 162 -1.01 4.32 -6.31
C PRO A 162 0.23 3.63 -6.91
N LEU A 163 0.08 2.48 -7.58
CA LEU A 163 1.17 1.80 -8.27
C LEU A 163 1.43 2.39 -9.67
N ASP A 164 0.45 3.11 -10.21
CA ASP A 164 0.58 3.90 -11.43
C ASP A 164 0.83 5.39 -11.10
N THR A 165 0.78 6.24 -12.11
CA THR A 165 1.03 7.69 -12.04
C THR A 165 -0.03 8.50 -11.28
N TRP A 166 -0.93 7.87 -10.52
CA TRP A 166 -2.00 8.55 -9.75
C TRP A 166 -3.00 9.34 -10.59
N LYS A 167 -3.11 9.02 -11.89
CA LYS A 167 -3.87 9.83 -12.86
C LYS A 167 -5.30 9.37 -13.09
N GLU A 168 -5.63 8.12 -12.77
CA GLU A 168 -6.85 7.49 -13.25
C GLU A 168 -7.48 6.61 -12.16
N LEU A 169 -8.82 6.59 -12.12
CA LEU A 169 -9.57 5.62 -11.33
C LEU A 169 -9.61 4.29 -12.07
N ARG A 170 -9.50 3.19 -11.33
CA ARG A 170 -9.59 1.83 -11.85
C ARG A 170 -10.67 1.04 -11.11
N VAL A 171 -11.33 0.16 -11.84
CA VAL A 171 -12.16 -0.90 -11.24
C VAL A 171 -11.25 -1.78 -10.40
N SER A 172 -11.64 -2.02 -9.16
CA SER A 172 -10.91 -2.86 -8.22
C SER A 172 -11.85 -3.85 -7.53
N THR A 173 -11.26 -4.89 -6.95
CA THR A 173 -11.96 -5.89 -6.14
C THR A 173 -11.19 -6.12 -4.85
N VAL A 174 -11.90 -6.23 -3.72
CA VAL A 174 -11.31 -6.65 -2.45
C VAL A 174 -10.87 -8.10 -2.58
N MET A 175 -9.56 -8.34 -2.59
CA MET A 175 -8.97 -9.68 -2.70
C MET A 175 -8.93 -10.37 -1.33
N GLU A 176 -8.70 -9.59 -0.28
CA GLU A 176 -8.58 -10.06 1.09
C GLU A 176 -8.86 -8.90 2.05
N VAL A 177 -9.57 -9.20 3.15
CA VAL A 177 -9.75 -8.29 4.28
C VAL A 177 -8.73 -8.69 5.32
N MET A 178 -7.84 -7.77 5.68
CA MET A 178 -6.72 -8.00 6.56
C MET A 178 -6.98 -7.45 7.96
N SER A 179 -6.05 -7.71 8.89
CA SER A 179 -6.14 -7.16 10.25
C SER A 179 -5.93 -5.63 10.25
N ASP A 180 -6.34 -4.97 11.33
CA ASP A 180 -6.13 -3.53 11.56
C ASP A 180 -6.76 -2.63 10.47
N GLY A 181 -7.90 -3.07 9.90
CA GLY A 181 -8.67 -2.29 8.93
C GLY A 181 -8.05 -2.21 7.53
N PHE A 182 -6.97 -2.96 7.25
CA PHE A 182 -6.36 -3.02 5.91
C PHE A 182 -7.12 -3.94 4.96
N LEU A 183 -7.10 -3.57 3.68
CA LEU A 183 -7.67 -4.29 2.57
C LEU A 183 -6.57 -4.57 1.55
N LYS A 184 -6.48 -5.81 1.07
CA LYS A 184 -5.72 -6.12 -0.14
C LYS A 184 -6.65 -5.91 -1.32
N VAL A 185 -6.51 -4.79 -2.02
CA VAL A 185 -7.35 -4.47 -3.18
C VAL A 185 -6.61 -4.83 -4.45
N GLY A 186 -7.24 -5.66 -5.30
CA GLY A 186 -6.71 -5.99 -6.60
C GLY A 186 -6.91 -4.80 -7.52
N VAL A 187 -5.85 -4.06 -7.83
CA VAL A 187 -5.90 -3.01 -8.84
C VAL A 187 -5.63 -3.66 -10.17
N GLN A 188 -6.63 -3.61 -11.04
CA GLN A 188 -6.60 -4.40 -12.26
C GLN A 188 -5.59 -3.81 -13.25
N ALA A 189 -4.44 -4.48 -13.37
CA ALA A 189 -3.44 -4.21 -14.40
C ALA A 189 -3.94 -4.76 -15.74
N PHE A 190 -3.64 -4.05 -16.83
CA PHE A 190 -4.13 -4.37 -18.18
C PHE A 190 -3.35 -5.55 -18.82
N THR A 191 -2.62 -6.34 -18.03
CA THR A 191 -1.73 -7.37 -18.57
C THR A 191 -2.48 -8.68 -18.75
N PHE A 192 -3.05 -8.86 -19.95
CA PHE A 192 -3.45 -10.17 -20.46
C PHE A 192 -2.19 -11.03 -20.60
N ARG A 193 -1.91 -11.93 -19.64
CA ARG A 193 -1.11 -13.12 -19.95
C ARG A 193 -2.07 -14.11 -20.59
N ILE A 194 -1.94 -14.31 -21.90
CA ILE A 194 -2.70 -15.35 -22.61
C ILE A 194 -2.17 -16.70 -22.13
N GLY A 195 -2.80 -17.26 -21.10
CA GLY A 195 -2.70 -18.68 -20.76
C GLY A 195 -3.55 -19.49 -21.73
N PHE A 196 -3.10 -20.70 -22.08
CA PHE A 196 -3.81 -21.58 -23.01
C PHE A 196 -5.14 -22.13 -22.46
N ASP A 197 -5.52 -21.83 -21.21
CA ASP A 197 -6.73 -22.33 -20.53
C ASP A 197 -7.71 -21.23 -20.06
N GLY A 198 -7.55 -19.99 -20.51
CA GLY A 198 -8.50 -18.90 -20.24
C GLY A 198 -7.83 -17.61 -19.77
N ASP A 199 -8.56 -16.51 -19.90
CA ASP A 199 -8.12 -15.16 -19.55
C ASP A 199 -8.00 -15.02 -18.02
N GLU A 200 -6.87 -15.43 -17.44
CA GLU A 200 -6.52 -15.08 -16.07
C GLU A 200 -6.10 -13.61 -16.02
N MET A 201 -7.00 -12.76 -15.53
CA MET A 201 -6.68 -11.36 -15.25
C MET A 201 -5.71 -11.30 -14.06
N GLU A 202 -4.44 -11.05 -14.34
CA GLU A 202 -3.43 -10.78 -13.33
C GLU A 202 -3.67 -9.37 -12.77
N SER A 203 -3.97 -9.29 -11.48
CA SER A 203 -4.15 -8.02 -10.76
C SER A 203 -2.92 -7.77 -9.91
N ASP A 204 -2.45 -6.52 -9.88
CA ASP A 204 -1.46 -6.09 -8.91
C ASP A 204 -2.18 -5.66 -7.62
N PRO A 205 -2.07 -6.45 -6.53
CA PRO A 205 -2.69 -6.07 -5.27
C PRO A 205 -1.98 -4.89 -4.62
N VAL A 206 -2.76 -4.00 -4.01
CA VAL A 206 -2.26 -2.93 -3.15
C VAL A 206 -2.87 -3.08 -1.77
N PRO A 207 -2.07 -3.03 -0.69
CA PRO A 207 -2.60 -2.93 0.66
C PRO A 207 -3.01 -1.48 0.94
N LEU A 208 -4.31 -1.24 1.13
CA LEU A 208 -4.86 0.08 1.49
C LEU A 208 -5.70 -0.05 2.76
N HIS A 209 -5.57 0.89 3.69
CA HIS A 209 -6.47 0.96 4.84
C HIS A 209 -7.90 1.31 4.38
N SER A 210 -8.91 0.77 5.05
CA SER A 210 -10.34 0.98 4.73
C SER A 210 -10.77 2.45 4.77
N THR A 211 -10.05 3.30 5.52
CA THR A 211 -10.26 4.76 5.56
C THR A 211 -9.43 5.54 4.53
N SER A 212 -8.70 4.85 3.64
CA SER A 212 -7.85 5.49 2.65
C SER A 212 -8.64 6.38 1.70
N GLU A 213 -8.11 7.58 1.45
CA GLU A 213 -8.67 8.54 0.50
C GLU A 213 -8.60 8.04 -0.96
N LEU A 214 -7.96 6.90 -1.20
CA LEU A 214 -7.84 6.29 -2.53
C LEU A 214 -8.98 5.33 -2.86
N LEU A 215 -9.83 5.01 -1.88
CA LEU A 215 -10.98 4.14 -2.07
C LEU A 215 -12.23 4.96 -2.41
N PHE A 216 -12.98 4.53 -3.43
CA PHE A 216 -14.18 5.19 -3.91
C PHE A 216 -15.31 4.16 -4.12
N PRO A 217 -16.57 4.54 -3.85
CA PRO A 217 -17.70 3.65 -4.10
C PRO A 217 -17.90 3.43 -5.59
N VAL A 218 -18.51 2.30 -5.98
CA VAL A 218 -18.87 2.06 -7.37
C VAL A 218 -19.81 3.15 -7.88
N GLY A 219 -19.52 3.67 -9.06
CA GLY A 219 -20.27 4.77 -9.69
C GLY A 219 -19.73 6.17 -9.33
N TYR A 220 -18.68 6.29 -8.51
CA TYR A 220 -18.07 7.59 -8.21
C TYR A 220 -17.54 8.25 -9.48
N ALA A 221 -16.78 7.53 -10.29
CA ALA A 221 -16.24 8.02 -11.55
C ALA A 221 -17.34 8.49 -12.50
N GLN A 222 -18.38 7.66 -12.68
CA GLN A 222 -19.55 8.00 -13.51
C GLN A 222 -20.25 9.27 -13.01
N LYS A 223 -20.48 9.39 -11.70
CA LYS A 223 -21.16 10.52 -11.09
C LYS A 223 -20.45 11.85 -11.34
N TYR A 224 -19.12 11.84 -11.37
CA TYR A 224 -18.31 13.06 -11.51
C TYR A 224 -17.65 13.19 -12.89
N GLY A 225 -18.00 12.35 -13.86
CA GLY A 225 -17.43 12.40 -15.21
C GLY A 225 -15.92 12.11 -15.27
N ILE A 226 -15.42 11.30 -14.34
CA ILE A 226 -14.01 10.87 -14.30
C ILE A 226 -13.88 9.59 -15.13
N ARG A 227 -12.79 9.47 -15.90
CA ARG A 227 -12.50 8.25 -16.64
C ARG A 227 -12.21 7.09 -15.69
N LEU A 228 -12.96 6.00 -15.85
CA LEU A 228 -12.76 4.75 -15.13
C LEU A 228 -12.16 3.69 -16.07
N LYS A 229 -11.02 3.10 -15.71
CA LYS A 229 -10.43 1.98 -16.45
C LYS A 229 -10.86 0.63 -15.87
N GLY A 230 -11.12 -0.34 -16.74
CA GLY A 230 -11.49 -1.69 -16.34
C GLY A 230 -11.53 -2.70 -17.50
N PRO A 231 -11.86 -3.98 -17.21
CA PRO A 231 -11.81 -5.09 -18.18
C PRO A 231 -12.78 -4.96 -19.35
N LYS A 232 -13.79 -4.11 -19.21
CA LYS A 232 -14.64 -3.68 -20.31
C LYS A 232 -14.38 -2.20 -20.44
N ASP A 233 -13.39 -1.82 -21.25
CA ASP A 233 -13.15 -0.43 -21.61
C ASP A 233 -14.34 0.03 -22.48
N THR A 234 -15.52 0.19 -21.86
CA THR A 234 -16.66 0.87 -22.48
C THR A 234 -16.35 2.34 -22.34
N GLY A 235 -15.54 2.85 -23.27
CA GLY A 235 -15.18 4.26 -23.37
C GLY A 235 -16.41 5.12 -23.68
N ILE A 236 -17.22 5.38 -22.66
CA ILE A 236 -18.30 6.37 -22.68
C ILE A 236 -18.29 7.12 -21.35
#